data_AF-A0A659UXP3-F1
#
_entry.id   AF-A0A659UXP3-F1
#
_cell.length_a   1.000
_cell.length_b   1.000
_cell.length_c   1.000
_cell.angle_alpha   90.00
_cell.angle_beta   90.00
_cell.angle_gamma   90.00
#
_symmetry.space_group_name_H-M   'P 1'
#
loop_
_entity.id
_entity.type
_entity.pdbx_description
1 polymer ?
#
loop_
_entity_poly.entity_id
_entity_poly.type
_entity_poly.pdbx_seq_one_letter_code
_entity_poly.pdbx_strand_id
1 'polypeptide(L)'
;MEKASMKLLERIFGRGGASAPRPPANAGYLRDSHSRILSTRGTALRDHRDEVRTAWRRAAGLAMDIIQNSGRLRGAVDQVIADTVGVELILNPMPDLAKLGYDRKETDDFIKLLKAEWKRWAWNARECDLKGKFIVPQKVDIALRHDVVFGEALMLMDYMSAGVRRRYGITSGTKMCLTTPTALVQDTSEFEGLYQGVIHDPNGRPVAYRLAEKETGIVVKRDHRAFDAQGRQMVAHVFDPVDGNDVRGISRLVAAFREYLQWETLVDVTIQTGILQTVFAQVLTSEKPSAEAFEALEALGESQDGKELRAQFRDYFLAVMDKAAESEISVGSDPKISHLAPGEKLDLMSTGIPGPQFLPVSSELQRGMARAIGISVASYTMNYEGATYSSTRMEGASLHPVVTRRRDRIASPICQIGFEHLVDELIGTGRLPFKGGYEAFSANRDRVLWAMWQGPAKATADDQKSAKAASERLLNGTSTLDMECAEIGADAEEVFERRLYWHKRYVEAGMPSPFGQGPGDAKDDVIQDEKASKKKEDA
;
A
#
# COMPACT_ATOMS: atom_id res chain seq x y z
N MET A 1 41.04 -60.31 -26.00
CA MET A 1 40.84 -59.34 -24.89
C MET A 1 41.35 -57.92 -25.21
N GLU A 2 42.21 -57.70 -26.21
CA GLU A 2 42.73 -56.37 -26.57
C GLU A 2 41.74 -55.44 -27.31
N LYS A 3 40.86 -55.99 -28.17
CA LYS A 3 39.90 -55.17 -28.95
C LYS A 3 38.74 -54.58 -28.14
N ALA A 4 38.46 -55.10 -26.95
CA ALA A 4 37.40 -54.58 -26.06
C ALA A 4 37.89 -53.42 -25.19
N SER A 5 39.17 -53.44 -24.78
CA SER A 5 39.80 -52.37 -24.00
C SER A 5 40.04 -51.10 -24.84
N MET A 6 40.44 -51.25 -26.11
CA MET A 6 40.62 -50.09 -27.02
C MET A 6 39.31 -49.35 -27.32
N LYS A 7 38.16 -50.04 -27.37
CA LYS A 7 36.84 -49.40 -27.57
C LYS A 7 36.35 -48.62 -26.35
N LEU A 8 36.81 -48.97 -25.15
CA LEU A 8 36.45 -48.26 -23.92
C LEU A 8 37.31 -47.00 -23.74
N LEU A 9 38.60 -47.08 -24.07
CA LEU A 9 39.53 -45.95 -24.02
C LEU A 9 39.25 -44.87 -25.09
N GLU A 10 38.84 -45.24 -26.31
CA GLU A 10 38.38 -44.26 -27.32
C GLU A 10 37.06 -43.57 -26.93
N ARG A 11 36.24 -44.18 -26.07
CA ARG A 11 34.97 -43.60 -25.59
C ARG A 11 35.17 -42.60 -24.44
N ILE A 12 36.28 -42.70 -23.72
CA ILE A 12 36.62 -41.83 -22.57
C ILE A 12 37.50 -40.65 -23.02
N PHE A 13 38.33 -40.81 -24.07
CA PHE A 13 39.28 -39.77 -24.51
C PHE A 13 39.12 -39.30 -25.98
N GLY A 14 38.08 -39.75 -26.69
CA GLY A 14 37.85 -39.41 -28.10
C GLY A 14 37.02 -38.13 -28.32
N ARG A 15 37.68 -37.14 -28.92
CA ARG A 15 37.20 -35.82 -29.39
C ARG A 15 37.10 -34.73 -28.32
N GLY A 16 38.21 -34.00 -28.22
CA GLY A 16 38.20 -32.60 -27.78
C GLY A 16 37.03 -31.86 -28.42
N GLY A 17 36.34 -31.09 -27.58
CA GLY A 17 35.08 -30.45 -27.89
C GLY A 17 35.15 -29.67 -29.19
N ALA A 18 34.51 -30.19 -30.23
CA ALA A 18 33.87 -29.33 -31.20
C ALA A 18 32.81 -28.57 -30.41
N SER A 19 33.09 -27.30 -30.11
CA SER A 19 32.06 -26.39 -29.63
C SER A 19 30.85 -26.57 -30.54
N ALA A 20 29.69 -26.85 -29.93
CA ALA A 20 28.44 -26.93 -30.68
C ALA A 20 28.39 -25.72 -31.63
N PRO A 21 28.08 -25.93 -32.93
CA PRO A 21 28.18 -24.86 -33.92
C PRO A 21 27.42 -23.65 -33.37
N ARG A 22 28.13 -22.53 -33.20
CA ARG A 22 27.52 -21.29 -32.72
C ARG A 22 26.30 -21.05 -33.62
N PRO A 23 25.09 -20.93 -33.06
CA PRO A 23 23.92 -20.62 -33.87
C PRO A 23 24.25 -19.37 -34.69
N PRO A 24 23.93 -19.36 -36.01
CA PRO A 24 24.31 -18.27 -36.89
C PRO A 24 23.86 -16.94 -36.27
N ALA A 25 24.71 -15.92 -36.39
CA ALA A 25 24.40 -14.60 -35.87
C ALA A 25 23.23 -14.00 -36.68
N ASN A 26 22.01 -14.30 -36.26
CA ASN A 26 20.82 -13.63 -36.77
C ASN A 26 20.65 -12.31 -36.01
N ALA A 27 20.63 -11.22 -36.76
CA ALA A 27 20.18 -9.91 -36.28
C ALA A 27 18.64 -9.94 -36.26
N GLY A 28 18.06 -10.19 -35.10
CA GLY A 28 16.61 -10.21 -34.91
C GLY A 28 16.26 -9.96 -33.45
N TYR A 29 15.15 -9.26 -33.21
CA TYR A 29 14.61 -9.03 -31.87
C TYR A 29 14.13 -10.36 -31.25
N LEU A 30 14.13 -10.42 -29.91
CA LEU A 30 13.73 -11.61 -29.13
C LEU A 30 14.56 -12.88 -29.41
N ARG A 31 15.84 -12.70 -29.76
CA ARG A 31 16.77 -13.84 -29.90
C ARG A 31 17.01 -14.49 -28.54
N ASP A 32 16.66 -15.76 -28.45
CA ASP A 32 16.92 -16.53 -27.26
C ASP A 32 18.39 -16.97 -27.18
N SER A 33 18.93 -17.02 -25.97
CA SER A 33 20.28 -17.53 -25.74
C SER A 33 20.24 -19.06 -25.52
N HIS A 34 21.39 -19.69 -25.29
CA HIS A 34 21.42 -21.12 -24.94
C HIS A 34 20.55 -21.47 -23.72
N SER A 35 20.27 -20.50 -22.85
CA SER A 35 19.40 -20.67 -21.68
C SER A 35 17.91 -20.83 -21.99
N ARG A 36 17.48 -20.60 -23.24
CA ARG A 36 16.08 -20.69 -23.69
C ARG A 36 15.07 -19.91 -22.82
N ILE A 37 15.50 -18.83 -22.17
CA ILE A 37 14.67 -18.10 -21.21
C ILE A 37 13.52 -17.36 -21.91
N LEU A 38 13.72 -16.88 -23.14
CA LEU A 38 12.66 -16.17 -23.86
C LEU A 38 11.59 -17.13 -24.40
N SER A 39 12.00 -18.29 -24.91
CA SER A 39 11.12 -19.30 -25.50
C SER A 39 10.32 -20.11 -24.47
N THR A 40 10.77 -20.17 -23.22
CA THR A 40 10.04 -20.80 -22.12
C THR A 40 8.88 -19.95 -21.59
N ARG A 41 8.84 -18.65 -21.92
CA ARG A 41 7.73 -17.77 -21.56
C ARG A 41 6.76 -17.66 -22.73
N GLY A 42 5.61 -18.35 -22.62
CA GLY A 42 4.49 -18.09 -23.51
C GLY A 42 4.07 -16.62 -23.40
N THR A 43 4.25 -15.86 -24.48
CA THR A 43 3.88 -14.44 -24.54
C THR A 43 2.80 -14.29 -25.60
N ALA A 44 1.68 -13.67 -25.22
CA ALA A 44 0.61 -13.28 -26.13
C ALA A 44 0.35 -11.79 -25.93
N LEU A 45 0.15 -11.06 -27.02
CA LEU A 45 -0.34 -9.69 -26.94
C LEU A 45 -1.83 -9.75 -26.59
N ARG A 46 -2.20 -9.05 -25.53
CA ARG A 46 -3.57 -8.90 -25.05
C ARG A 46 -3.76 -7.47 -24.60
N ASP A 47 -4.97 -6.95 -24.82
CA ASP A 47 -5.33 -5.64 -24.30
C ASP A 47 -5.29 -5.67 -22.77
N HIS A 48 -4.75 -4.62 -22.16
CA HIS A 48 -4.61 -4.57 -20.71
C HIS A 48 -5.98 -4.68 -20.00
N ARG A 49 -7.02 -4.02 -20.52
CA ARG A 49 -8.41 -4.15 -20.02
C ARG A 49 -8.95 -5.58 -19.98
N ASP A 50 -8.48 -6.48 -20.85
CA ASP A 50 -8.92 -7.89 -20.88
C ASP A 50 -8.21 -8.72 -19.81
N GLU A 51 -6.94 -8.42 -19.56
CA GLU A 51 -6.17 -8.98 -18.45
C GLU A 51 -6.77 -8.55 -17.11
N VAL A 52 -7.08 -7.26 -16.96
CA VAL A 52 -7.80 -6.74 -15.79
C VAL A 52 -9.11 -7.49 -15.63
N ARG A 53 -9.93 -7.61 -16.69
CA ARG A 53 -11.20 -8.35 -16.62
C ARG A 53 -11.06 -9.77 -16.10
N THR A 54 -10.05 -10.49 -16.56
CA THR A 54 -9.83 -11.88 -16.18
C THR A 54 -9.33 -12.00 -14.74
N ALA A 55 -8.41 -11.12 -14.33
CA ALA A 55 -7.71 -11.23 -13.05
C ALA A 55 -8.44 -10.55 -11.88
N TRP A 56 -9.25 -9.52 -12.14
CA TRP A 56 -9.71 -8.56 -11.13
C TRP A 56 -10.37 -9.20 -9.91
N ARG A 57 -11.29 -10.16 -10.08
CA ARG A 57 -11.99 -10.79 -8.93
C ARG A 57 -11.03 -11.54 -8.02
N ARG A 58 -10.12 -12.32 -8.61
CA ARG A 58 -9.13 -13.08 -7.86
C ARG A 58 -8.12 -12.16 -7.20
N ALA A 59 -7.64 -11.14 -7.93
CA ALA A 59 -6.73 -10.14 -7.41
C ALA A 59 -7.32 -9.38 -6.22
N ALA A 60 -8.55 -8.89 -6.35
CA ALA A 60 -9.26 -8.18 -5.28
C ALA A 60 -9.48 -9.06 -4.04
N GLY A 61 -9.93 -10.30 -4.24
CA GLY A 61 -10.12 -11.25 -3.14
C GLY A 61 -8.81 -11.54 -2.39
N LEU A 62 -7.72 -11.75 -3.12
CA LEU A 62 -6.40 -12.02 -2.54
C LEU A 62 -5.82 -10.78 -1.84
N ALA A 63 -5.95 -9.58 -2.43
CA ALA A 63 -5.55 -8.33 -1.77
C ALA A 63 -6.28 -8.15 -0.44
N MET A 64 -7.60 -8.32 -0.45
CA MET A 64 -8.43 -8.15 0.74
C MET A 64 -8.03 -9.13 1.84
N ASP A 65 -7.85 -10.41 1.51
CA ASP A 65 -7.43 -11.45 2.45
C ASP A 65 -6.04 -11.15 3.04
N ILE A 66 -5.05 -10.91 2.19
CA ILE A 66 -3.67 -10.65 2.62
C ILE A 66 -3.60 -9.40 3.52
N ILE A 67 -4.28 -8.30 3.15
CA ILE A 67 -4.27 -7.07 3.97
C ILE A 67 -4.96 -7.30 5.33
N GLN A 68 -6.02 -8.12 5.37
CA GLN A 68 -6.73 -8.39 6.62
C GLN A 68 -5.93 -9.28 7.57
N ASN A 69 -5.16 -10.24 7.04
CA ASN A 69 -4.43 -11.22 7.82
C ASN A 69 -2.98 -10.82 8.11
N SER A 70 -2.46 -9.78 7.45
CA SER A 70 -1.09 -9.29 7.63
C SER A 70 -1.03 -7.98 8.42
N GLY A 71 -0.54 -8.05 9.66
CA GLY A 71 -0.29 -6.84 10.46
C GLY A 71 0.66 -5.86 9.77
N ARG A 72 1.66 -6.37 9.04
CA ARG A 72 2.65 -5.54 8.34
C ARG A 72 2.04 -4.86 7.11
N LEU A 73 1.31 -5.58 6.26
CA LEU A 73 0.69 -4.95 5.10
C LEU A 73 -0.43 -4.00 5.49
N ARG A 74 -1.20 -4.31 6.54
CA ARG A 74 -2.19 -3.37 7.08
C ARG A 74 -1.53 -2.05 7.51
N GLY A 75 -0.44 -2.13 8.28
CA GLY A 75 0.32 -0.93 8.68
C GLY A 75 0.89 -0.16 7.49
N ALA A 76 1.40 -0.86 6.46
CA ALA A 76 1.89 -0.25 5.23
C ALA A 76 0.80 0.49 4.44
N VAL A 77 -0.40 -0.08 4.37
CA VAL A 77 -1.58 0.57 3.74
C VAL A 77 -1.99 1.81 4.54
N ASP A 78 -2.00 1.73 5.87
CA ASP A 78 -2.31 2.89 6.72
C ASP A 78 -1.28 4.00 6.55
N GLN A 79 0.02 3.67 6.42
CA GLN A 79 1.08 4.64 6.11
C GLN A 79 0.88 5.29 4.75
N VAL A 80 0.54 4.52 3.71
CA VAL A 80 0.22 5.05 2.38
C VAL A 80 -0.89 6.10 2.44
N ILE A 81 -1.94 5.84 3.22
CA ILE A 81 -3.07 6.75 3.36
C ILE A 81 -2.63 8.02 4.10
N ALA A 82 -1.90 7.87 5.20
CA ALA A 82 -1.37 8.98 5.98
C ALA A 82 -0.46 9.88 5.16
N ASP A 83 0.45 9.32 4.35
CA ASP A 83 1.35 10.09 3.49
C ASP A 83 0.57 10.82 2.37
N THR A 84 -0.48 10.19 1.84
CA THR A 84 -1.24 10.72 0.71
C THR A 84 -2.19 11.84 1.14
N VAL A 85 -2.97 11.66 2.21
CA VAL A 85 -4.07 12.54 2.60
C VAL A 85 -3.81 13.25 3.92
N GLY A 86 -3.01 12.67 4.83
CA GLY A 86 -2.85 13.19 6.17
C GLY A 86 -4.18 13.15 6.93
N VAL A 87 -4.57 14.28 7.54
CA VAL A 87 -5.85 14.40 8.24
C VAL A 87 -7.00 14.70 7.26
N GLU A 88 -6.73 15.51 6.24
CA GLU A 88 -7.65 15.86 5.17
C GLU A 88 -6.87 16.44 3.99
N LEU A 89 -7.50 16.46 2.81
CA LEU A 89 -7.04 17.32 1.73
C LEU A 89 -7.58 18.74 1.91
N ILE A 90 -6.68 19.71 1.87
CA ILE A 90 -7.01 21.13 1.99
C ILE A 90 -7.44 21.66 0.63
N LEU A 91 -8.63 22.25 0.60
CA LEU A 91 -9.21 22.88 -0.58
C LEU A 91 -8.53 24.24 -0.83
N ASN A 92 -7.90 24.40 -2.00
CA ASN A 92 -7.42 25.67 -2.50
C ASN A 92 -8.14 26.04 -3.81
N PRO A 93 -9.28 26.75 -3.76
CA PRO A 93 -10.04 27.18 -4.92
C PRO A 93 -9.26 28.23 -5.71
N MET A 94 -9.22 28.10 -7.03
CA MET A 94 -8.59 29.07 -7.93
C MET A 94 -9.54 29.44 -9.07
N PRO A 95 -10.68 30.09 -8.76
CA PRO A 95 -11.68 30.42 -9.76
C PRO A 95 -11.20 31.56 -10.68
N ASP A 96 -11.43 31.42 -11.99
CA ASP A 96 -11.26 32.52 -12.96
C ASP A 96 -12.56 33.32 -13.10
N LEU A 97 -12.69 34.37 -12.25
CA LEU A 97 -13.87 35.24 -12.19
C LEU A 97 -13.70 36.57 -12.92
N ALA A 98 -12.55 36.82 -13.55
CA ALA A 98 -12.22 38.13 -14.14
C ALA A 98 -13.24 38.57 -15.21
N LYS A 99 -13.78 37.62 -15.98
CA LYS A 99 -14.79 37.88 -17.02
C LYS A 99 -16.23 37.99 -16.48
N LEU A 100 -16.43 37.75 -15.19
CA LEU A 100 -17.74 37.76 -14.53
C LEU A 100 -17.97 39.04 -13.71
N GLY A 101 -17.10 40.04 -13.86
CA GLY A 101 -17.22 41.34 -13.20
C GLY A 101 -16.85 41.30 -11.72
N TYR A 102 -16.05 40.32 -11.30
CA TYR A 102 -15.42 40.30 -9.98
C TYR A 102 -14.13 41.11 -10.01
N ASP A 103 -13.95 41.95 -8.99
CA ASP A 103 -12.63 42.48 -8.67
C ASP A 103 -11.82 41.48 -7.82
N ARG A 104 -10.56 41.79 -7.54
CA ARG A 104 -9.66 40.90 -6.78
C ARG A 104 -10.16 40.68 -5.35
N LYS A 105 -10.64 41.74 -4.69
CA LYS A 105 -11.13 41.66 -3.31
C LYS A 105 -12.40 40.83 -3.21
N GLU A 106 -13.33 41.02 -4.14
CA GLU A 106 -14.56 40.24 -4.23
C GLU A 106 -14.27 38.77 -4.53
N THR A 107 -13.23 38.49 -5.32
CA THR A 107 -12.76 37.11 -5.58
C THR A 107 -12.22 36.49 -4.30
N ASP A 108 -11.37 37.21 -3.56
CA ASP A 108 -10.82 36.74 -2.28
C ASP A 108 -11.94 36.50 -1.24
N ASP A 109 -12.90 37.42 -1.13
CA ASP A 109 -14.07 37.29 -0.25
C ASP A 109 -14.95 36.08 -0.64
N PHE A 110 -15.15 35.84 -1.94
CA PHE A 110 -15.87 34.67 -2.44
C PHE A 110 -15.15 33.36 -2.09
N ILE A 111 -13.83 33.30 -2.28
CA ILE A 111 -13.00 32.13 -1.93
C ILE A 111 -13.08 31.84 -0.43
N LYS A 112 -13.03 32.86 0.43
CA LYS A 112 -13.15 32.71 1.89
C LYS A 112 -14.49 32.10 2.29
N LEU A 113 -15.60 32.59 1.73
CA LEU A 113 -16.93 32.01 1.97
C LEU A 113 -17.02 30.55 1.52
N LEU A 114 -16.49 30.27 0.34
CA LEU A 114 -16.52 28.94 -0.26
C LEU A 114 -15.67 27.92 0.53
N LYS A 115 -14.47 28.31 0.99
CA LYS A 115 -13.64 27.50 1.91
C LYS A 115 -14.38 27.20 3.21
N ALA A 116 -15.04 28.21 3.81
CA ALA A 116 -15.78 28.04 5.05
C ALA A 116 -16.98 27.09 4.91
N GLU A 117 -17.78 27.23 3.86
CA GLU A 117 -18.93 26.34 3.61
C GLU A 117 -18.47 24.91 3.28
N TRP A 118 -17.41 24.75 2.48
CA TRP A 118 -16.80 23.43 2.24
C TRP A 118 -16.40 22.76 3.54
N LYS A 119 -15.62 23.44 4.39
CA LYS A 119 -15.13 22.88 5.65
C LYS A 119 -16.27 22.42 6.57
N ARG A 120 -17.31 23.25 6.71
CA ARG A 120 -18.50 22.94 7.53
C ARG A 120 -19.26 21.72 7.01
N TRP A 121 -19.41 21.62 5.69
CA TRP A 121 -20.11 20.50 5.07
C TRP A 121 -19.28 19.21 5.12
N ALA A 122 -18.00 19.30 4.75
CA ALA A 122 -17.08 18.17 4.65
C ALA A 122 -16.86 17.45 5.99
N TRP A 123 -16.84 18.19 7.11
CA TRP A 123 -16.66 17.66 8.46
C TRP A 123 -17.97 17.28 9.17
N ASN A 124 -19.12 17.41 8.50
CA ASN A 124 -20.41 17.00 9.05
C ASN A 124 -20.94 15.78 8.29
N ALA A 125 -20.80 14.60 8.90
CA ALA A 125 -21.23 13.34 8.30
C ALA A 125 -22.71 13.34 7.89
N ARG A 126 -23.59 14.00 8.66
CA ARG A 126 -25.03 14.08 8.34
C ARG A 126 -25.32 14.92 7.11
N GLU A 127 -24.47 15.89 6.81
CA GLU A 127 -24.62 16.79 5.68
C GLU A 127 -23.96 16.24 4.42
N CYS A 128 -22.76 15.65 4.51
CA CYS A 128 -22.04 15.19 3.31
C CYS A 128 -22.33 13.75 2.88
N ASP A 129 -22.65 12.83 3.80
CA ASP A 129 -22.85 11.41 3.48
C ASP A 129 -24.32 11.06 3.27
N LEU A 130 -24.62 10.34 2.17
CA LEU A 130 -25.97 9.82 1.94
C LEU A 130 -26.47 8.95 3.10
N LYS A 131 -25.55 8.20 3.73
CA LYS A 131 -25.85 7.31 4.87
C LYS A 131 -25.71 8.03 6.22
N GLY A 132 -25.20 9.26 6.25
CA GLY A 132 -24.99 10.05 7.46
C GLY A 132 -23.90 9.52 8.42
N LYS A 133 -22.97 8.67 7.94
CA LYS A 133 -22.00 7.94 8.79
C LYS A 133 -20.60 8.52 8.77
N PHE A 134 -20.14 8.99 7.61
CA PHE A 134 -18.73 9.33 7.40
C PHE A 134 -18.55 10.77 6.93
N ILE A 135 -17.53 11.44 7.45
CA ILE A 135 -17.09 12.74 6.93
C ILE A 135 -16.33 12.57 5.61
N VAL A 136 -16.13 13.65 4.85
CA VAL A 136 -15.40 13.61 3.58
C VAL A 136 -13.98 13.04 3.71
N PRO A 137 -13.14 13.46 4.68
CA PRO A 137 -11.81 12.86 4.84
C PRO A 137 -11.84 11.34 5.01
N GLN A 138 -12.77 10.81 5.82
CA GLN A 138 -12.95 9.37 5.98
C GLN A 138 -13.38 8.67 4.68
N LYS A 139 -14.19 9.33 3.85
CA LYS A 139 -14.56 8.78 2.53
C LYS A 139 -13.35 8.71 1.60
N VAL A 140 -12.47 9.70 1.64
CA VAL A 140 -11.22 9.71 0.87
C VAL A 140 -10.28 8.60 1.34
N ASP A 141 -10.15 8.38 2.65
CA ASP A 141 -9.38 7.26 3.21
C ASP A 141 -9.92 5.91 2.71
N ILE A 142 -11.24 5.72 2.75
CA ILE A 142 -11.87 4.49 2.24
C ILE A 142 -11.65 4.36 0.73
N ALA A 143 -11.72 5.45 -0.03
CA ALA A 143 -11.43 5.44 -1.47
C ALA A 143 -9.98 5.01 -1.75
N LEU A 144 -9.00 5.48 -0.99
CA LEU A 144 -7.62 5.03 -1.10
C LEU A 144 -7.43 3.57 -0.70
N ARG A 145 -8.16 3.09 0.33
CA ARG A 145 -8.19 1.65 0.65
C ARG A 145 -8.77 0.84 -0.51
N HIS A 146 -9.82 1.34 -1.16
CA HIS A 146 -10.36 0.73 -2.36
C HIS A 146 -9.35 0.73 -3.53
N ASP A 147 -8.58 1.80 -3.73
CA ASP A 147 -7.51 1.82 -4.73
C ASP A 147 -6.44 0.75 -4.46
N VAL A 148 -6.00 0.58 -3.21
CA VAL A 148 -5.00 -0.46 -2.91
C VAL A 148 -5.58 -1.87 -3.12
N VAL A 149 -6.82 -2.12 -2.69
CA VAL A 149 -7.44 -3.46 -2.73
C VAL A 149 -8.00 -3.83 -4.11
N PHE A 150 -8.63 -2.89 -4.80
CA PHE A 150 -9.35 -3.11 -6.06
C PHE A 150 -8.67 -2.45 -7.26
N GLY A 151 -7.80 -1.46 -7.03
CA GLY A 151 -7.20 -0.62 -8.08
C GLY A 151 -8.04 0.58 -8.46
N GLU A 152 -9.18 0.79 -7.81
CA GLU A 152 -10.13 1.84 -8.15
C GLU A 152 -11.00 2.23 -6.96
N ALA A 153 -11.59 3.41 -7.03
CA ALA A 153 -12.61 3.89 -6.11
C ALA A 153 -13.89 4.26 -6.89
N LEU A 154 -15.04 4.04 -6.25
CA LEU A 154 -16.34 4.34 -6.83
C LEU A 154 -17.18 5.17 -5.86
N MET A 155 -17.69 6.29 -6.34
CA MET A 155 -18.58 7.16 -5.57
C MET A 155 -19.70 7.69 -6.45
N LEU A 156 -20.90 7.73 -5.89
CA LEU A 156 -22.07 8.31 -6.52
C LEU A 156 -22.47 9.59 -5.79
N MET A 157 -22.98 10.56 -6.56
CA MET A 157 -23.64 11.74 -6.02
C MET A 157 -25.14 11.52 -6.06
N ASP A 158 -25.82 11.96 -5.00
CA ASP A 158 -27.28 11.92 -4.89
C ASP A 158 -27.78 13.24 -4.29
N TYR A 159 -29.05 13.55 -4.49
CA TYR A 159 -29.67 14.78 -4.03
C TYR A 159 -30.93 14.50 -3.19
N MET A 160 -30.84 14.77 -1.89
CA MET A 160 -31.98 14.69 -0.98
C MET A 160 -32.92 15.89 -1.16
N SER A 161 -34.18 15.59 -1.53
CA SER A 161 -35.22 16.62 -1.66
C SER A 161 -35.50 17.35 -0.33
N ALA A 162 -36.12 18.55 -0.41
CA ALA A 162 -36.44 19.36 0.77
C ALA A 162 -37.26 18.60 1.83
N GLY A 163 -38.18 17.72 1.40
CA GLY A 163 -38.96 16.88 2.31
C GLY A 163 -38.09 15.89 3.07
N VAL A 164 -37.16 15.22 2.38
CA VAL A 164 -36.20 14.28 2.99
C VAL A 164 -35.27 15.00 3.95
N ARG A 165 -34.73 16.16 3.54
CA ARG A 165 -33.87 17.00 4.39
C ARG A 165 -34.54 17.40 5.70
N ARG A 166 -35.81 17.83 5.63
CA ARG A 166 -36.59 18.20 6.82
C ARG A 166 -36.75 17.03 7.79
N ARG A 167 -36.97 15.81 7.29
CA ARG A 167 -37.06 14.61 8.14
C ARG A 167 -35.77 14.33 8.91
N TYR A 168 -34.62 14.53 8.27
CA TYR A 168 -33.31 14.32 8.90
C TYR A 168 -32.78 15.54 9.65
N GLY A 169 -33.44 16.71 9.58
CA GLY A 169 -32.97 17.96 10.18
C GLY A 169 -31.63 18.42 9.60
N ILE A 170 -31.42 18.24 8.29
CA ILE A 170 -30.20 18.63 7.57
C ILE A 170 -30.48 19.74 6.58
N THR A 171 -29.45 20.45 6.17
CA THR A 171 -29.56 21.65 5.32
C THR A 171 -29.22 21.39 3.86
N SER A 172 -28.15 20.65 3.59
CA SER A 172 -27.69 20.33 2.24
C SER A 172 -28.48 19.18 1.64
N GLY A 173 -28.74 19.25 0.33
CA GLY A 173 -29.36 18.20 -0.48
C GLY A 173 -28.31 17.30 -1.10
N THR A 174 -27.18 17.85 -1.54
CA THR A 174 -26.05 17.11 -2.11
C THR A 174 -25.51 16.09 -1.11
N LYS A 175 -25.34 14.84 -1.56
CA LYS A 175 -24.83 13.73 -0.76
C LYS A 175 -23.84 12.87 -1.55
N MET A 176 -22.75 12.51 -0.91
CA MET A 176 -21.76 11.55 -1.40
C MET A 176 -22.12 10.14 -0.92
N CYS A 177 -22.33 9.22 -1.84
CA CYS A 177 -22.51 7.79 -1.59
C CYS A 177 -21.27 7.03 -2.08
N LEU A 178 -20.29 6.87 -1.18
CA LEU A 178 -19.14 6.02 -1.46
C LEU A 178 -19.61 4.56 -1.49
N THR A 179 -19.28 3.87 -2.59
CA THR A 179 -19.71 2.50 -2.85
C THR A 179 -18.50 1.63 -3.12
N THR A 180 -18.54 0.39 -2.64
CA THR A 180 -17.43 -0.54 -2.90
C THR A 180 -17.39 -0.90 -4.39
N PRO A 181 -16.22 -0.92 -5.04
CA PRO A 181 -16.08 -1.28 -6.46
C PRO A 181 -16.64 -2.65 -6.83
N THR A 182 -16.85 -3.55 -5.87
CA THR A 182 -17.52 -4.85 -6.06
C THR A 182 -18.98 -4.72 -6.50
N ALA A 183 -19.64 -3.59 -6.25
CA ALA A 183 -20.97 -3.31 -6.75
C ALA A 183 -20.99 -3.11 -8.27
N LEU A 184 -19.91 -2.59 -8.87
CA LEU A 184 -19.82 -2.45 -10.33
C LEU A 184 -19.67 -3.83 -10.97
N VAL A 185 -20.66 -4.21 -11.79
CA VAL A 185 -20.72 -5.56 -12.38
C VAL A 185 -19.53 -5.80 -13.31
N GLN A 186 -19.23 -7.07 -13.61
CA GLN A 186 -18.19 -7.41 -14.60
C GLN A 186 -18.74 -7.80 -15.97
N ASP A 187 -20.05 -7.62 -16.17
CA ASP A 187 -20.70 -7.93 -17.43
C ASP A 187 -20.09 -7.12 -18.57
N THR A 188 -20.00 -7.75 -19.74
CA THR A 188 -19.53 -7.14 -20.98
C THR A 188 -20.53 -7.50 -22.08
N SER A 189 -20.96 -6.53 -22.86
CA SER A 189 -21.88 -6.68 -23.99
C SER A 189 -21.52 -5.66 -25.06
N GLU A 190 -21.04 -6.14 -26.21
CA GLU A 190 -20.68 -5.28 -27.34
C GLU A 190 -21.89 -4.53 -27.90
N PHE A 191 -23.06 -5.18 -27.94
CA PHE A 191 -24.32 -4.58 -28.40
C PHE A 191 -24.75 -3.38 -27.56
N GLU A 192 -24.53 -3.42 -26.24
CA GLU A 192 -24.87 -2.33 -25.33
C GLU A 192 -23.74 -1.31 -25.16
N GLY A 193 -22.56 -1.54 -25.75
CA GLY A 193 -21.35 -0.76 -25.43
C GLY A 193 -20.88 -0.94 -23.98
N LEU A 194 -21.29 -2.03 -23.33
CA LEU A 194 -21.00 -2.34 -21.93
C LEU A 194 -19.68 -3.11 -21.83
N TYR A 195 -18.74 -2.61 -21.02
CA TYR A 195 -17.51 -3.31 -20.70
C TYR A 195 -17.25 -3.24 -19.19
N GLN A 196 -17.14 -4.39 -18.54
CA GLN A 196 -16.97 -4.51 -17.09
C GLN A 196 -17.84 -3.56 -16.25
N GLY A 197 -19.13 -3.46 -16.59
CA GLY A 197 -20.07 -2.61 -15.85
C GLY A 197 -20.11 -1.15 -16.28
N VAL A 198 -19.23 -0.69 -17.16
CA VAL A 198 -19.23 0.69 -17.69
C VAL A 198 -19.80 0.69 -19.10
N ILE A 199 -20.83 1.49 -19.33
CA ILE A 199 -21.50 1.66 -20.63
C ILE A 199 -20.86 2.85 -21.33
N HIS A 200 -20.41 2.65 -22.56
CA HIS A 200 -19.71 3.67 -23.35
C HIS A 200 -20.54 4.16 -24.54
N ASP A 201 -20.31 5.41 -24.94
CA ASP A 201 -20.81 5.94 -26.21
C ASP A 201 -19.95 5.45 -27.40
N PRO A 202 -20.33 5.77 -28.65
CA PRO A 202 -19.53 5.39 -29.84
C PRO A 202 -18.11 5.94 -29.88
N ASN A 203 -17.79 6.97 -29.08
CA ASN A 203 -16.46 7.53 -28.94
C ASN A 203 -15.67 6.91 -27.78
N GLY A 204 -16.23 5.92 -27.07
CA GLY A 204 -15.61 5.29 -25.90
C GLY A 204 -15.73 6.12 -24.62
N ARG A 205 -16.62 7.11 -24.54
CA ARG A 205 -16.83 7.90 -23.31
C ARG A 205 -17.80 7.21 -22.36
N PRO A 206 -17.55 7.19 -21.04
CA PRO A 206 -18.46 6.57 -20.08
C PRO A 206 -19.79 7.36 -19.98
N VAL A 207 -20.90 6.67 -20.26
CA VAL A 207 -22.27 7.22 -20.22
C VAL A 207 -23.00 6.80 -18.96
N ALA A 208 -22.80 5.57 -18.50
CA ALA A 208 -23.45 5.03 -17.31
C ALA A 208 -22.65 3.88 -16.69
N TYR A 209 -22.93 3.60 -15.42
CA TYR A 209 -22.32 2.55 -14.62
C TYR A 209 -23.40 1.60 -14.11
N ARG A 210 -23.28 0.32 -14.45
CA ARG A 210 -24.21 -0.74 -14.05
C ARG A 210 -23.79 -1.32 -12.72
N LEU A 211 -24.53 -1.00 -11.66
CA LEU A 211 -24.26 -1.47 -10.31
C LEU A 211 -25.23 -2.58 -9.91
N ALA A 212 -24.72 -3.59 -9.22
CA ALA A 212 -25.49 -4.61 -8.53
C ALA A 212 -25.90 -4.09 -7.15
N GLU A 213 -27.20 -3.90 -6.96
CA GLU A 213 -27.80 -3.40 -5.74
C GLU A 213 -28.66 -4.48 -5.09
N LYS A 214 -28.73 -4.50 -3.76
CA LYS A 214 -29.58 -5.43 -3.03
C LYS A 214 -30.89 -4.75 -2.67
N GLU A 215 -31.97 -5.13 -3.33
CA GLU A 215 -33.32 -4.64 -3.09
C GLU A 215 -34.20 -5.77 -2.55
N THR A 216 -34.74 -5.60 -1.34
CA THR A 216 -35.69 -6.55 -0.75
C THR A 216 -35.16 -8.00 -0.70
N GLY A 217 -33.84 -8.17 -0.58
CA GLY A 217 -33.18 -9.48 -0.57
C GLY A 217 -32.70 -9.99 -1.94
N ILE A 218 -33.08 -9.33 -3.03
CA ILE A 218 -32.74 -9.71 -4.41
C ILE A 218 -31.65 -8.79 -4.94
N VAL A 219 -30.70 -9.34 -5.71
CA VAL A 219 -29.70 -8.53 -6.42
C VAL A 219 -30.29 -8.04 -7.73
N VAL A 220 -30.42 -6.73 -7.89
CA VAL A 220 -30.92 -6.05 -9.08
C VAL A 220 -29.78 -5.24 -9.70
N LYS A 221 -29.69 -5.23 -11.03
CA LYS A 221 -28.70 -4.41 -11.74
C LYS A 221 -29.36 -3.09 -12.14
N ARG A 222 -28.79 -1.95 -11.73
CA ARG A 222 -29.27 -0.61 -12.09
C ARG A 222 -28.17 0.21 -12.75
N ASP A 223 -28.57 0.98 -13.74
CA ASP A 223 -27.68 1.88 -14.46
C ASP A 223 -27.73 3.28 -13.86
N HIS A 224 -26.57 3.77 -13.44
CA HIS A 224 -26.37 5.12 -12.93
C HIS A 224 -25.68 5.94 -14.00
N ARG A 225 -26.30 7.05 -14.43
CA ARG A 225 -25.71 7.91 -15.46
C ARG A 225 -24.40 8.50 -14.95
N ALA A 226 -23.37 8.54 -15.79
CA ALA A 226 -22.10 9.18 -15.49
C ALA A 226 -22.26 10.71 -15.34
N PHE A 227 -23.12 11.30 -16.17
CA PHE A 227 -23.48 12.71 -16.13
C PHE A 227 -25.01 12.89 -16.15
N ASP A 228 -25.48 13.91 -15.45
CA ASP A 228 -26.88 14.31 -15.49
C ASP A 228 -27.22 15.17 -16.73
N ALA A 229 -28.46 15.62 -16.83
CA ALA A 229 -28.92 16.45 -17.95
C ALA A 229 -28.28 17.85 -17.98
N GLN A 230 -27.70 18.32 -16.87
CA GLN A 230 -27.03 19.61 -16.75
C GLN A 230 -25.52 19.50 -16.93
N GLY A 231 -25.00 18.32 -17.25
CA GLY A 231 -23.56 18.07 -17.44
C GLY A 231 -22.79 17.87 -16.14
N ARG A 232 -23.45 17.72 -14.98
CA ARG A 232 -22.79 17.46 -13.70
C ARG A 232 -22.39 16.00 -13.64
N GLN A 233 -21.14 15.73 -13.23
CA GLN A 233 -20.67 14.37 -13.03
C GLN A 233 -21.40 13.74 -11.84
N MET A 234 -22.12 12.65 -12.06
CA MET A 234 -22.89 11.95 -11.01
C MET A 234 -22.16 10.75 -10.44
N VAL A 235 -21.23 10.17 -11.19
CA VAL A 235 -20.42 9.03 -10.75
C VAL A 235 -18.94 9.35 -10.91
N ALA A 236 -18.21 9.27 -9.80
CA ALA A 236 -16.75 9.27 -9.79
C ALA A 236 -16.26 7.82 -9.75
N HIS A 237 -15.85 7.32 -10.91
CA HIS A 237 -15.07 6.09 -11.05
C HIS A 237 -13.62 6.50 -11.28
N VAL A 238 -12.79 6.27 -10.26
CA VAL A 238 -11.44 6.82 -10.19
C VAL A 238 -10.44 5.68 -10.10
N PHE A 239 -9.47 5.66 -11.02
CA PHE A 239 -8.37 4.70 -11.04
C PHE A 239 -7.16 5.30 -11.78
N ASP A 240 -5.98 4.74 -11.58
CA ASP A 240 -4.76 5.12 -12.31
C ASP A 240 -4.60 4.20 -13.53
N PRO A 241 -4.90 4.66 -14.76
CA PRO A 241 -4.88 3.81 -15.95
C PRO A 241 -3.45 3.44 -16.35
N VAL A 242 -3.27 2.23 -16.90
CA VAL A 242 -2.02 1.76 -17.49
C VAL A 242 -2.05 1.95 -19.00
N ASP A 243 -3.21 1.72 -19.61
CA ASP A 243 -3.47 1.85 -21.05
C ASP A 243 -4.68 2.76 -21.34
N GLY A 244 -4.74 3.34 -22.53
CA GLY A 244 -5.80 4.27 -22.94
C GLY A 244 -7.18 3.62 -23.10
N ASN A 245 -7.24 2.30 -23.26
CA ASN A 245 -8.49 1.54 -23.35
C ASN A 245 -8.94 0.96 -22.00
N ASP A 246 -8.24 1.27 -20.91
CA ASP A 246 -8.59 0.75 -19.59
C ASP A 246 -9.94 1.28 -19.13
N VAL A 247 -10.78 0.35 -18.68
CA VAL A 247 -12.11 0.67 -18.15
C VAL A 247 -12.13 0.55 -16.63
N ARG A 248 -11.31 -0.32 -16.04
CA ARG A 248 -11.20 -0.53 -14.60
C ARG A 248 -9.75 -0.59 -14.18
N GLY A 249 -9.50 -0.23 -12.93
CA GLY A 249 -8.21 -0.43 -12.30
C GLY A 249 -8.01 -1.86 -11.80
N ILE A 250 -6.79 -2.19 -11.39
CA ILE A 250 -6.42 -3.45 -10.74
C ILE A 250 -5.59 -3.18 -9.50
N SER A 251 -5.74 -4.01 -8.45
CA SER A 251 -5.04 -3.84 -7.18
C SER A 251 -3.55 -3.56 -7.37
N ARG A 252 -3.06 -2.55 -6.67
CA ARG A 252 -1.64 -2.18 -6.67
C ARG A 252 -0.73 -3.29 -6.13
N LEU A 253 -1.31 -4.24 -5.37
CA LEU A 253 -0.59 -5.35 -4.77
C LEU A 253 -0.43 -6.55 -5.70
N VAL A 254 -1.07 -6.57 -6.88
CA VAL A 254 -1.04 -7.74 -7.79
C VAL A 254 0.37 -8.20 -8.10
N ALA A 255 1.29 -7.28 -8.38
CA ALA A 255 2.68 -7.61 -8.68
C ALA A 255 3.45 -8.13 -7.45
N ALA A 256 3.02 -7.78 -6.24
CA ALA A 256 3.71 -8.09 -4.98
C ALA A 256 3.22 -9.39 -4.32
N PHE A 257 2.04 -9.91 -4.68
CA PHE A 257 1.46 -11.08 -4.01
C PHE A 257 2.39 -12.28 -3.96
N ARG A 258 3.10 -12.55 -5.06
CA ARG A 258 4.03 -13.67 -5.13
C ARG A 258 5.16 -13.50 -4.10
N GLU A 259 5.79 -12.34 -4.05
CA GLU A 259 6.90 -12.05 -3.14
C GLU A 259 6.42 -12.09 -1.68
N TYR A 260 5.22 -11.56 -1.40
CA TYR A 260 4.61 -11.63 -0.07
C TYR A 260 4.38 -13.07 0.39
N LEU A 261 3.73 -13.90 -0.45
CA LEU A 261 3.43 -15.29 -0.10
C LEU A 261 4.71 -16.13 0.05
N GLN A 262 5.73 -15.84 -0.76
CA GLN A 262 7.06 -16.45 -0.61
C GLN A 262 7.71 -16.04 0.71
N TRP A 263 7.55 -14.78 1.12
CA TRP A 263 8.06 -14.28 2.39
C TRP A 263 7.38 -14.94 3.59
N GLU A 264 6.04 -15.08 3.58
CA GLU A 264 5.34 -15.80 4.66
C GLU A 264 5.74 -17.26 4.73
N THR A 265 5.78 -17.94 3.59
CA THR A 265 6.23 -19.34 3.53
C THR A 265 7.67 -19.48 4.07
N LEU A 266 8.55 -18.54 3.74
CA LEU A 266 9.93 -18.53 4.24
C LEU A 266 9.97 -18.39 5.77
N VAL A 267 9.17 -17.49 6.34
CA VAL A 267 9.08 -17.29 7.80
C VAL A 267 8.56 -18.56 8.47
N ASP A 268 7.46 -19.13 7.97
CA ASP A 268 6.83 -20.32 8.54
C ASP A 268 7.76 -21.52 8.51
N VAL A 269 8.39 -21.80 7.37
CA VAL A 269 9.37 -22.90 7.22
C VAL A 269 10.56 -22.69 8.14
N THR A 270 11.04 -21.46 8.31
CA THR A 270 12.18 -21.17 9.18
C THR A 270 11.83 -21.43 10.65
N ILE A 271 10.65 -20.99 11.10
CA ILE A 271 10.16 -21.24 12.46
C ILE A 271 9.96 -22.75 12.69
N GLN A 272 9.28 -23.44 11.76
CA GLN A 272 9.05 -24.88 11.85
C GLN A 272 10.34 -25.68 11.89
N THR A 273 11.32 -25.33 11.07
CA THR A 273 12.64 -26.00 11.06
C THR A 273 13.36 -25.75 12.39
N GLY A 274 13.31 -24.53 12.92
CA GLY A 274 13.90 -24.22 14.23
C GLY A 274 13.27 -25.01 15.37
N ILE A 275 11.94 -25.11 15.39
CA ILE A 275 11.21 -25.93 16.36
C ILE A 275 11.63 -27.40 16.23
N LEU A 276 11.65 -27.93 15.01
CA LEU A 276 12.03 -29.32 14.75
C LEU A 276 13.44 -29.63 15.23
N GLN A 277 14.42 -28.77 14.92
CA GLN A 277 15.78 -28.88 15.43
C GLN A 277 15.85 -28.81 16.96
N THR A 278 15.10 -27.90 17.60
CA THR A 278 15.08 -27.77 19.06
C THR A 278 14.50 -29.02 19.72
N VAL A 279 13.39 -29.55 19.19
CA VAL A 279 12.74 -30.77 19.69
C VAL A 279 13.67 -31.97 19.53
N PHE A 280 14.29 -32.15 18.36
CA PHE A 280 15.25 -33.25 18.15
C PHE A 280 16.50 -33.12 19.03
N ALA A 281 17.03 -31.90 19.22
CA ALA A 281 18.15 -31.68 20.13
C ALA A 281 17.79 -32.10 21.57
N GLN A 282 16.61 -31.72 22.06
CA GLN A 282 16.13 -32.12 23.39
C GLN A 282 15.93 -33.63 23.53
N VAL A 283 15.38 -34.30 22.51
CA VAL A 283 15.21 -35.76 22.47
C VAL A 283 16.55 -36.49 22.47
N LEU A 284 17.57 -35.96 21.80
CA LEU A 284 18.92 -36.55 21.77
C LEU A 284 19.70 -36.29 23.08
N THR A 285 19.49 -35.17 23.76
CA THR A 285 20.09 -34.86 25.07
C THR A 285 19.39 -35.54 26.25
N SER A 286 18.20 -36.11 26.03
CA SER A 286 17.55 -37.01 26.98
C SER A 286 18.36 -38.30 27.02
N GLU A 287 19.37 -38.36 27.90
CA GLU A 287 20.17 -39.55 28.16
C GLU A 287 19.25 -40.76 28.40
N LYS A 288 19.36 -41.73 27.49
CA LYS A 288 19.00 -43.13 27.78
C LYS A 288 19.80 -43.55 29.01
N PRO A 289 19.26 -44.48 29.84
CA PRO A 289 19.94 -44.94 31.05
C PRO A 289 21.37 -45.32 30.67
N SER A 290 22.33 -44.59 31.24
CA SER A 290 23.75 -44.73 30.96
C SER A 290 24.16 -46.20 31.12
N ALA A 291 25.26 -46.60 30.48
CA ALA A 291 25.85 -47.93 30.66
C ALA A 291 25.99 -48.34 32.15
N GLU A 292 25.98 -47.38 33.08
CA GLU A 292 25.93 -47.58 34.53
C GLU A 292 24.65 -48.29 35.02
N ALA A 293 23.51 -48.16 34.34
CA ALA A 293 22.28 -48.90 34.65
C ALA A 293 22.38 -50.38 34.24
N PHE A 294 23.18 -50.70 33.23
CA PHE A 294 23.50 -52.08 32.83
C PHE A 294 24.52 -52.71 33.78
N GLU A 295 25.54 -51.96 34.20
CA GLU A 295 26.50 -52.42 35.22
C GLU A 295 25.84 -52.61 36.60
N ALA A 296 24.88 -51.76 36.97
CA ALA A 296 24.10 -51.92 38.21
C ALA A 296 23.17 -53.16 38.19
N LEU A 297 22.71 -53.59 37.01
CA LEU A 297 21.92 -54.81 36.85
C LEU A 297 22.79 -56.09 36.83
N GLU A 298 24.01 -56.02 36.29
CA GLU A 298 24.99 -57.11 36.39
C GLU A 298 25.55 -57.28 37.81
N ALA A 299 25.63 -56.20 38.58
CA ALA A 299 26.04 -56.23 39.98
C ALA A 299 24.98 -56.81 40.94
N LEU A 300 23.71 -56.94 40.51
CA LEU A 300 22.71 -57.73 41.23
C LEU A 300 22.92 -59.22 40.90
N GLY A 301 23.65 -59.90 41.79
CA GLY A 301 24.14 -61.27 41.63
C GLY A 301 23.10 -62.35 41.27
N GLU A 302 23.60 -63.55 40.98
CA GLU A 302 22.88 -64.75 40.50
C GLU A 302 21.88 -65.36 41.51
N SER A 303 20.91 -64.60 42.01
CA SER A 303 19.74 -65.15 42.70
C SER A 303 18.62 -65.52 41.70
N GLN A 304 17.74 -66.45 42.09
CA GLN A 304 16.63 -66.92 41.24
C GLN A 304 15.67 -65.79 40.82
N ASP A 305 15.47 -64.77 41.67
CA ASP A 305 14.67 -63.57 41.35
C ASP A 305 15.33 -62.64 40.31
N GLY A 306 16.67 -62.65 40.22
CA GLY A 306 17.42 -61.87 39.24
C GLY A 306 17.32 -62.39 37.80
N LYS A 307 16.87 -63.65 37.61
CA LYS A 307 16.60 -64.22 36.27
C LYS A 307 15.24 -63.80 35.72
N GLU A 308 14.21 -63.70 36.56
CA GLU A 308 12.89 -63.19 36.15
C GLU A 308 12.94 -61.70 35.83
N LEU A 309 13.62 -60.90 36.64
CA LEU A 309 13.82 -59.48 36.35
C LEU A 309 14.59 -59.27 35.04
N ARG A 310 15.62 -60.08 34.76
CA ARG A 310 16.34 -60.06 33.48
C ARG A 310 15.46 -60.47 32.29
N ALA A 311 14.59 -61.46 32.46
CA ALA A 311 13.67 -61.90 31.41
C ALA A 311 12.60 -60.84 31.11
N GLN A 312 12.00 -60.24 32.15
CA GLN A 312 11.02 -59.15 32.00
C GLN A 312 11.64 -57.89 31.41
N PHE A 313 12.89 -57.56 31.77
CA PHE A 313 13.60 -56.43 31.20
C PHE A 313 14.00 -56.68 29.74
N ARG A 314 14.39 -57.91 29.38
CA ARG A 314 14.64 -58.32 27.99
C ARG A 314 13.37 -58.28 27.14
N ASP A 315 12.25 -58.76 27.67
CA ASP A 315 10.97 -58.76 26.96
C ASP A 315 10.41 -57.33 26.81
N TYR A 316 10.60 -56.47 27.82
CA TYR A 316 10.33 -55.03 27.71
C TYR A 316 11.23 -54.37 26.65
N PHE A 317 12.51 -54.72 26.62
CA PHE A 317 13.47 -54.18 25.64
C PHE A 317 13.13 -54.64 24.21
N LEU A 318 12.79 -55.91 24.01
CA LEU A 318 12.34 -56.45 22.73
C LEU A 318 11.01 -55.83 22.27
N ALA A 319 10.06 -55.59 23.18
CA ALA A 319 8.81 -54.90 22.86
C ALA A 319 9.04 -53.42 22.45
N VAL A 320 10.04 -52.76 23.03
CA VAL A 320 10.48 -51.42 22.61
C VAL A 320 11.18 -51.45 21.25
N MET A 321 11.96 -52.51 20.94
CA MET A 321 12.59 -52.72 19.63
C MET A 321 11.57 -52.97 18.52
N ASP A 322 10.60 -53.86 18.74
CA ASP A 322 9.57 -54.19 17.75
C ASP A 322 8.70 -52.97 17.43
N LYS A 323 8.35 -52.18 18.46
CA LYS A 323 7.59 -50.93 18.29
C LYS A 323 8.39 -49.85 17.54
N ALA A 324 9.71 -49.83 17.69
CA ALA A 324 10.59 -48.94 16.93
C ALA A 324 10.72 -49.39 15.46
N ALA A 325 10.75 -50.69 15.18
CA ALA A 325 10.85 -51.26 13.84
C ALA A 325 9.60 -51.07 12.97
N GLU A 326 8.41 -50.99 13.58
CA GLU A 326 7.13 -50.76 12.88
C GLU A 326 6.84 -49.28 12.58
N SER A 327 7.69 -48.36 13.04
CA SER A 327 7.38 -46.94 13.00
C SER A 327 7.91 -46.26 11.73
N GLU A 328 7.02 -45.97 10.80
CA GLU A 328 7.30 -45.17 9.60
C GLU A 328 7.34 -43.67 9.94
N ILE A 329 8.38 -42.95 9.48
CA ILE A 329 8.53 -41.51 9.70
C ILE A 329 7.63 -40.76 8.71
N SER A 330 6.42 -40.39 9.14
CA SER A 330 5.54 -39.51 8.34
C SER A 330 5.70 -38.05 8.78
N VAL A 331 6.15 -37.18 7.86
CA VAL A 331 6.17 -35.72 8.08
C VAL A 331 4.80 -35.15 7.70
N GLY A 332 3.87 -35.15 8.66
CA GLY A 332 2.61 -34.41 8.59
C GLY A 332 2.65 -33.13 9.43
N SER A 333 1.58 -32.34 9.40
CA SER A 333 1.43 -31.04 10.09
C SER A 333 1.58 -31.09 11.63
N ASP A 334 1.57 -32.28 12.23
CA ASP A 334 1.94 -32.54 13.62
C ASP A 334 3.14 -33.50 13.65
N PRO A 335 4.31 -33.10 14.19
CA PRO A 335 5.46 -33.98 14.30
C PRO A 335 5.19 -35.06 15.37
N LYS A 336 4.90 -36.29 14.93
CA LYS A 336 4.87 -37.48 15.81
C LYS A 336 6.26 -38.11 15.86
N ILE A 337 6.81 -38.22 17.06
CA ILE A 337 8.12 -38.83 17.31
C ILE A 337 7.93 -40.34 17.50
N SER A 338 8.59 -41.13 16.66
CA SER A 338 8.80 -42.55 16.95
C SER A 338 9.96 -42.72 17.93
N HIS A 339 9.83 -43.63 18.91
CA HIS A 339 10.89 -43.92 19.86
C HIS A 339 12.07 -44.61 19.16
N LEU A 340 13.26 -44.01 19.27
CA LEU A 340 14.51 -44.60 18.78
C LEU A 340 14.99 -45.71 19.72
N ALA A 341 15.45 -46.83 19.15
CA ALA A 341 16.07 -47.96 19.83
C ALA A 341 17.23 -47.56 20.77
N PRO A 342 17.38 -48.13 21.98
CA PRO A 342 18.54 -47.83 22.82
C PRO A 342 19.87 -48.09 22.11
N GLY A 343 20.72 -47.06 21.99
CA GLY A 343 21.99 -47.12 21.25
C GLY A 343 21.97 -46.59 19.81
N GLU A 344 20.80 -46.36 19.18
CA GLU A 344 20.72 -45.74 17.85
C GLU A 344 20.92 -44.21 17.91
N LYS A 345 21.82 -43.72 17.04
CA LYS A 345 22.00 -42.29 16.77
C LYS A 345 21.27 -41.95 15.46
N LEU A 346 20.21 -41.15 15.56
CA LEU A 346 19.60 -40.52 14.39
C LEU A 346 20.46 -39.31 14.02
N ASP A 347 21.32 -39.46 13.02
CA ASP A 347 22.08 -38.35 12.47
C ASP A 347 21.21 -37.62 11.45
N LEU A 348 20.46 -36.61 11.93
CA LEU A 348 19.82 -35.68 11.02
C LEU A 348 20.94 -34.91 10.35
N MET A 349 21.16 -35.19 9.06
CA MET A 349 21.95 -34.33 8.18
C MET A 349 21.31 -32.95 8.20
N SER A 350 21.69 -32.16 9.19
CA SER A 350 21.34 -30.77 9.34
C SER A 350 21.98 -30.08 8.16
N THR A 351 21.25 -29.97 7.05
CA THR A 351 21.35 -28.77 6.23
C THR A 351 20.97 -27.66 7.20
N GLY A 352 21.96 -27.09 7.88
CA GLY A 352 21.74 -26.11 8.93
C GLY A 352 20.75 -25.10 8.40
N ILE A 353 19.78 -24.70 9.23
CA ILE A 353 18.98 -23.53 8.91
C ILE A 353 20.01 -22.48 8.48
N PRO A 354 19.89 -21.90 7.29
CA PRO A 354 20.74 -20.80 6.89
C PRO A 354 20.38 -19.59 7.77
N GLY A 355 20.59 -19.65 9.09
CA GLY A 355 20.34 -18.58 10.04
C GLY A 355 21.05 -17.28 9.59
N PRO A 356 22.29 -17.35 9.07
CA PRO A 356 22.95 -16.19 8.47
C PRO A 356 22.32 -15.71 7.14
N GLN A 357 21.57 -16.55 6.42
CA GLN A 357 21.02 -16.22 5.09
C GLN A 357 19.51 -15.92 5.09
N PHE A 358 18.78 -16.18 6.18
CA PHE A 358 17.36 -15.83 6.30
C PHE A 358 17.15 -14.32 6.18
N LEU A 359 17.89 -13.52 6.96
CA LEU A 359 17.72 -12.07 6.99
C LEU A 359 17.98 -11.41 5.62
N PRO A 360 19.05 -11.74 4.87
CA PRO A 360 19.25 -11.22 3.51
C PRO A 360 18.09 -11.52 2.55
N VAL A 361 17.58 -12.75 2.51
CA VAL A 361 16.50 -13.15 1.60
C VAL A 361 15.17 -12.52 2.02
N SER A 362 14.87 -12.55 3.31
CA SER A 362 13.69 -11.90 3.90
C SER A 362 13.68 -10.41 3.59
N SER A 363 14.82 -9.73 3.79
CA SER A 363 14.98 -8.32 3.47
C SER A 363 14.73 -8.04 1.99
N GLU A 364 15.28 -8.83 1.07
CA GLU A 364 15.09 -8.63 -0.36
C GLU A 364 13.62 -8.77 -0.81
N LEU A 365 12.90 -9.77 -0.29
CA LEU A 365 11.45 -9.92 -0.54
C LEU A 365 10.66 -8.71 0.00
N GLN A 366 11.05 -8.19 1.16
CA GLN A 366 10.44 -6.97 1.71
C GLN A 366 10.76 -5.72 0.86
N ARG A 367 11.95 -5.65 0.23
CA ARG A 367 12.30 -4.55 -0.68
C ARG A 367 11.42 -4.54 -1.92
N GLY A 368 11.22 -5.70 -2.55
CA GLY A 368 10.34 -5.84 -3.72
C GLY A 368 8.89 -5.41 -3.40
N MET A 369 8.40 -5.85 -2.24
CA MET A 369 7.08 -5.46 -1.75
C MET A 369 6.94 -3.96 -1.44
N ALA A 370 7.91 -3.36 -0.74
CA ALA A 370 7.91 -1.92 -0.47
C ALA A 370 7.91 -1.11 -1.78
N ARG A 371 8.66 -1.56 -2.79
CA ARG A 371 8.69 -0.96 -4.12
C ARG A 371 7.34 -1.04 -4.84
N ALA A 372 6.65 -2.17 -4.76
CA ALA A 372 5.34 -2.34 -5.38
C ALA A 372 4.25 -1.47 -4.72
N ILE A 373 4.26 -1.34 -3.40
CA ILE A 373 3.35 -0.48 -2.65
C ILE A 373 3.66 1.00 -2.91
N GLY A 374 4.94 1.33 -3.10
CA GLY A 374 5.43 2.70 -3.27
C GLY A 374 5.73 3.39 -1.93
N ILE A 375 6.36 2.67 -1.00
CA ILE A 375 6.86 3.18 0.28
C ILE A 375 8.33 2.78 0.46
N SER A 376 9.03 3.38 1.42
CA SER A 376 10.40 2.96 1.73
C SER A 376 10.38 1.63 2.48
N VAL A 377 11.48 0.89 2.37
CA VAL A 377 11.66 -0.37 3.10
C VAL A 377 11.64 -0.11 4.60
N ALA A 378 12.28 0.99 5.03
CA ALA A 378 12.32 1.40 6.42
C ALA A 378 10.93 1.71 6.98
N SER A 379 10.07 2.39 6.21
CA SER A 379 8.67 2.64 6.60
C SER A 379 7.82 1.37 6.54
N TYR A 380 8.09 0.46 5.59
CA TYR A 380 7.38 -0.82 5.49
C TYR A 380 7.65 -1.73 6.70
N THR A 381 8.90 -1.80 7.16
CA THR A 381 9.30 -2.65 8.28
C THR A 381 9.31 -1.93 9.63
N MET A 382 9.19 -0.60 9.64
CA MET A 382 9.49 0.26 10.79
C MET A 382 10.87 -0.02 11.39
N ASN A 383 11.85 -0.33 10.55
CA ASN A 383 13.23 -0.58 10.94
C ASN A 383 14.16 0.38 10.19
N TYR A 384 14.88 1.22 10.93
CA TYR A 384 15.80 2.24 10.41
C TYR A 384 17.27 1.88 10.61
N GLU A 385 17.56 0.61 10.95
CA GLU A 385 18.93 0.13 11.10
C GLU A 385 19.73 0.34 9.79
N GLY A 386 20.91 0.96 9.91
CA GLY A 386 21.77 1.30 8.76
C GLY A 386 21.31 2.50 7.93
N ALA A 387 20.20 3.16 8.28
CA ALA A 387 19.76 4.39 7.62
C ALA A 387 20.63 5.59 8.04
N THR A 388 21.06 6.38 7.06
CA THR A 388 21.76 7.66 7.29
C THR A 388 20.84 8.83 6.97
N TYR A 389 21.13 10.02 7.50
CA TYR A 389 20.36 11.22 7.19
C TYR A 389 20.20 11.45 5.67
N SER A 390 21.28 11.28 4.91
CA SER A 390 21.28 11.45 3.45
C SER A 390 20.41 10.41 2.75
N SER A 391 20.45 9.14 3.17
CA SER A 391 19.64 8.09 2.55
C SER A 391 18.14 8.29 2.84
N THR A 392 17.77 8.59 4.09
CA THR A 392 16.36 8.85 4.46
C THR A 392 15.80 10.08 3.71
N ARG A 393 16.61 11.13 3.55
CA ARG A 393 16.21 12.30 2.76
C ARG A 393 15.99 11.97 1.28
N MET A 394 16.86 11.14 0.69
CA MET A 394 16.71 10.69 -0.70
C MET A 394 15.51 9.77 -0.88
N GLU A 395 15.26 8.86 0.07
CA GLU A 395 14.07 8.01 0.08
C GLU A 395 12.80 8.88 0.04
N GLY A 396 12.65 9.81 0.98
CA GLY A 396 11.49 10.73 1.01
C GLY A 396 11.37 11.58 -0.26
N ALA A 397 12.49 12.05 -0.82
CA ALA A 397 12.48 12.81 -2.07
C ALA A 397 12.05 11.97 -3.28
N SER A 398 12.41 10.69 -3.33
CA SER A 398 12.03 9.79 -4.42
C SER A 398 10.58 9.30 -4.32
N LEU A 399 10.06 9.16 -3.11
CA LEU A 399 8.70 8.67 -2.85
C LEU A 399 7.64 9.76 -2.91
N HIS A 400 7.99 11.00 -2.54
CA HIS A 400 7.03 12.10 -2.53
C HIS A 400 6.31 12.31 -3.87
N PRO A 401 6.96 12.28 -5.05
CA PRO A 401 6.25 12.34 -6.34
C PRO A 401 5.24 11.21 -6.56
N VAL A 402 5.51 10.00 -6.04
CA VAL A 402 4.57 8.87 -6.11
C VAL A 402 3.34 9.14 -5.27
N VAL A 403 3.53 9.66 -4.05
CA VAL A 403 2.46 10.07 -3.14
C VAL A 403 1.63 11.21 -3.75
N THR A 404 2.27 12.24 -4.31
CA THR A 404 1.59 13.37 -4.96
C THR A 404 0.81 12.93 -6.18
N ARG A 405 1.36 12.03 -7.02
CA ARG A 405 0.63 11.46 -8.15
C ARG A 405 -0.60 10.67 -7.69
N ARG A 406 -0.47 9.88 -6.62
CA ARG A 406 -1.60 9.11 -6.05
C ARG A 406 -2.68 10.03 -5.51
N ARG A 407 -2.29 11.10 -4.81
CA ARG A 407 -3.20 12.14 -4.32
C ARG A 407 -3.98 12.75 -5.48
N ASP A 408 -3.28 13.26 -6.48
CA ASP A 408 -3.87 13.94 -7.64
C ASP A 408 -4.81 13.06 -8.45
N ARG A 409 -4.44 11.78 -8.66
CA ARG A 409 -5.21 10.87 -9.52
C ARG A 409 -6.33 10.12 -8.82
N ILE A 410 -6.23 9.90 -7.51
CA ILE A 410 -7.16 9.04 -6.77
C ILE A 410 -7.97 9.83 -5.73
N ALA A 411 -7.28 10.57 -4.85
CA ALA A 411 -7.94 11.24 -3.73
C ALA A 411 -8.60 12.56 -4.14
N SER A 412 -7.90 13.40 -4.91
CA SER A 412 -8.39 14.71 -5.35
C SER A 412 -9.69 14.63 -6.15
N PRO A 413 -9.89 13.69 -7.11
CA PRO A 413 -11.15 13.63 -7.88
C PRO A 413 -12.38 13.30 -7.03
N ILE A 414 -12.19 12.52 -5.96
CA ILE A 414 -13.26 12.19 -4.99
C ILE A 414 -13.66 13.45 -4.19
N CYS A 415 -12.69 14.27 -3.79
CA CYS A 415 -13.00 15.55 -3.16
C CYS A 415 -13.64 16.54 -4.14
N GLN A 416 -13.09 16.61 -5.36
CA GLN A 416 -13.49 17.56 -6.39
C GLN A 416 -14.97 17.42 -6.77
N ILE A 417 -15.44 16.21 -7.08
CA ILE A 417 -16.86 16.00 -7.42
C ILE A 417 -17.79 16.37 -6.25
N GLY A 418 -17.39 16.09 -5.00
CA GLY A 418 -18.17 16.50 -3.82
C GLY A 418 -18.24 18.02 -3.70
N PHE A 419 -17.12 18.70 -3.96
CA PHE A 419 -17.00 20.15 -3.96
C PHE A 419 -17.85 20.80 -5.05
N GLU A 420 -17.79 20.30 -6.28
CA GLU A 420 -18.56 20.81 -7.42
C GLU A 420 -20.07 20.78 -7.16
N HIS A 421 -20.58 19.67 -6.63
CA HIS A 421 -22.00 19.54 -6.29
C HIS A 421 -22.42 20.39 -5.09
N LEU A 422 -21.54 20.59 -4.12
CA LEU A 422 -21.83 21.48 -3.00
C LEU A 422 -21.95 22.92 -3.50
N VAL A 423 -21.01 23.39 -4.31
CA VAL A 423 -21.02 24.76 -4.84
C VAL A 423 -22.23 24.98 -5.75
N ASP A 424 -22.56 24.01 -6.61
CA ASP A 424 -23.76 24.07 -7.45
C ASP A 424 -25.03 24.22 -6.60
N GLU A 425 -25.17 23.45 -5.51
CA GLU A 425 -26.30 23.62 -4.58
C GLU A 425 -26.27 24.98 -3.88
N LEU A 426 -25.13 25.41 -3.36
CA LEU A 426 -25.02 26.65 -2.60
C LEU A 426 -25.38 27.87 -3.44
N ILE A 427 -24.94 27.92 -4.70
CA ILE A 427 -25.30 28.99 -5.64
C ILE A 427 -26.75 28.84 -6.09
N GLY A 428 -27.19 27.62 -6.43
CA GLY A 428 -28.56 27.35 -6.87
C GLY A 428 -29.63 27.63 -5.82
N THR A 429 -29.29 27.51 -4.53
CA THR A 429 -30.18 27.85 -3.40
C THR A 429 -30.01 29.30 -2.93
N GLY A 430 -29.06 30.06 -3.49
CA GLY A 430 -28.76 31.43 -3.09
C GLY A 430 -28.04 31.58 -1.74
N ARG A 431 -27.54 30.48 -1.16
CA ARG A 431 -26.73 30.49 0.07
C ARG A 431 -25.34 31.08 -0.16
N LEU A 432 -24.78 30.87 -1.35
CA LEU A 432 -23.53 31.49 -1.79
C LEU A 432 -23.87 32.53 -2.87
N PRO A 433 -23.65 33.84 -2.61
CA PRO A 433 -23.95 34.87 -3.58
C PRO A 433 -23.00 34.76 -4.78
N PHE A 434 -23.56 34.79 -5.98
CA PHE A 434 -22.79 34.75 -7.23
C PHE A 434 -23.27 35.85 -8.19
N LYS A 435 -22.34 36.66 -8.72
CA LYS A 435 -22.68 37.73 -9.67
C LYS A 435 -23.18 37.13 -10.98
N GLY A 436 -24.31 37.63 -11.46
CA GLY A 436 -25.02 37.06 -12.61
C GLY A 436 -25.87 35.82 -12.28
N GLY A 437 -25.95 35.43 -11.00
CA GLY A 437 -26.82 34.35 -10.54
C GLY A 437 -26.43 32.96 -11.05
N TYR A 438 -27.34 32.01 -10.91
CA TYR A 438 -27.08 30.61 -11.26
C TYR A 438 -26.84 30.38 -12.75
N GLU A 439 -27.46 31.17 -13.64
CA GLU A 439 -27.27 31.04 -15.09
C GLU A 439 -25.82 31.39 -15.49
N ALA A 440 -25.26 32.47 -14.94
CA ALA A 440 -23.87 32.85 -15.19
C ALA A 440 -22.89 31.80 -14.64
N PHE A 441 -23.19 31.24 -13.47
CA PHE A 441 -22.42 30.13 -12.89
C PHE A 441 -22.48 28.87 -13.77
N SER A 442 -23.68 28.44 -14.15
CA SER A 442 -23.92 27.24 -14.97
C SER A 442 -23.18 27.30 -16.31
N ALA A 443 -23.14 28.49 -16.94
CA ALA A 443 -22.40 28.71 -18.19
C ALA A 443 -20.87 28.73 -18.04
N ASN A 444 -20.35 28.90 -16.82
CA ASN A 444 -18.91 29.05 -16.54
C ASN A 444 -18.41 28.07 -15.47
N ARG A 445 -19.08 26.93 -15.26
CA ARG A 445 -18.77 25.96 -14.18
C ARG A 445 -17.28 25.60 -14.12
N ASP A 446 -16.68 25.23 -15.26
CA ASP A 446 -15.27 24.82 -15.33
C ASP A 446 -14.30 25.88 -14.82
N ARG A 447 -14.63 27.17 -15.02
CA ARG A 447 -13.79 28.29 -14.55
C ARG A 447 -13.98 28.60 -13.07
N VAL A 448 -15.21 28.44 -12.57
CA VAL A 448 -15.56 28.75 -11.18
C VAL A 448 -15.17 27.62 -10.22
N LEU A 449 -15.25 26.38 -10.69
CA LEU A 449 -15.06 25.18 -9.87
C LEU A 449 -13.61 24.66 -9.88
N TRP A 450 -12.70 25.35 -10.57
CA TRP A 450 -11.30 24.98 -10.57
C TRP A 450 -10.70 25.09 -9.16
N ALA A 451 -10.14 23.99 -8.66
CA ALA A 451 -9.56 23.92 -7.33
C ALA A 451 -8.38 22.95 -7.31
N MET A 452 -7.42 23.23 -6.42
CA MET A 452 -6.32 22.33 -6.10
C MET A 452 -6.51 21.74 -4.71
N TRP A 453 -6.10 20.48 -4.57
CA TRP A 453 -6.21 19.72 -3.33
C TRP A 453 -4.81 19.47 -2.77
N GLN A 454 -4.50 20.16 -1.68
CA GLN A 454 -3.21 20.03 -1.00
C GLN A 454 -3.27 18.93 0.04
N GLY A 455 -2.21 18.14 0.16
CA GLY A 455 -2.10 17.13 1.22
C GLY A 455 -1.10 17.54 2.30
N PRO A 456 -0.69 16.60 3.16
CA PRO A 456 0.22 16.89 4.26
C PRO A 456 1.60 17.29 3.76
N ALA A 457 2.31 17.99 4.64
CA ALA A 457 3.70 18.37 4.44
C ALA A 457 4.56 17.15 4.11
N LYS A 458 5.57 17.36 3.27
CA LYS A 458 6.61 16.36 3.08
C LYS A 458 7.38 16.17 4.40
N ALA A 459 7.49 14.91 4.85
CA ALA A 459 8.29 14.60 6.03
C ALA A 459 9.76 15.01 5.83
N THR A 460 10.29 15.77 6.79
CA THR A 460 11.67 16.25 6.80
C THR A 460 12.43 15.60 7.94
N ALA A 461 13.66 15.15 7.66
CA ALA A 461 14.54 14.58 8.68
C ALA A 461 15.28 15.67 9.50
N ASP A 462 15.25 16.93 9.06
CA ASP A 462 15.89 18.08 9.71
C ASP A 462 15.08 19.34 9.39
N ASP A 463 14.33 19.79 10.39
CA ASP A 463 13.41 20.93 10.25
C ASP A 463 14.16 22.25 10.13
N GLN A 464 15.34 22.37 10.77
CA GLN A 464 16.13 23.60 10.72
C GLN A 464 16.67 23.85 9.31
N LYS A 465 17.25 22.83 8.66
CA LYS A 465 17.73 22.96 7.28
C LYS A 465 16.60 23.20 6.29
N SER A 466 15.45 22.58 6.52
CA SER A 466 14.26 22.76 5.67
C SER A 466 13.71 24.17 5.77
N ALA A 467 13.60 24.72 6.99
CA ALA A 467 13.19 26.10 7.24
C ALA A 467 14.19 27.14 6.70
N LYS A 468 15.50 26.89 6.84
CA LYS A 468 16.55 27.73 6.23
C LYS A 468 16.43 27.73 4.70
N ALA A 469 16.22 26.57 4.09
CA ALA A 469 16.04 26.47 2.64
C ALA A 469 14.77 27.21 2.16
N ALA A 470 13.66 27.12 2.89
CA ALA A 470 12.43 27.88 2.59
C ALA A 470 12.68 29.39 2.67
N SER A 471 13.37 29.84 3.72
CA SER A 471 13.75 31.25 3.89
C SER A 471 14.63 31.74 2.74
N GLU A 472 15.64 30.96 2.35
CA GLU A 472 16.53 31.28 1.24
C GLU A 472 15.78 31.35 -0.10
N ARG A 473 14.84 30.43 -0.35
CA ARG A 473 14.00 30.43 -1.56
C ARG A 473 13.07 31.65 -1.66
N LEU A 474 12.57 32.14 -0.52
CA LEU A 474 11.78 33.37 -0.48
C LEU A 474 12.68 34.60 -0.68
N LEU A 475 13.86 34.63 -0.05
CA LEU A 475 14.80 35.75 -0.16
C LEU A 475 15.39 35.89 -1.56
N ASN A 476 15.67 34.79 -2.25
CA ASN A 476 16.22 34.79 -3.61
C ASN A 476 15.14 34.91 -4.71
N GLY A 477 13.85 34.91 -4.33
CA GLY A 477 12.72 35.05 -5.26
C GLY A 477 12.42 33.81 -6.11
N THR A 478 12.93 32.64 -5.75
CA THR A 478 12.65 31.37 -6.48
C THR A 478 11.36 30.69 -6.05
N SER A 479 10.74 31.15 -4.95
CA SER A 479 9.49 30.61 -4.42
C SER A 479 8.53 31.72 -3.98
N THR A 480 7.27 31.35 -3.73
CA THR A 480 6.22 32.23 -3.20
C THR A 480 5.71 31.72 -1.85
N LEU A 481 5.03 32.58 -1.08
CA LEU A 481 4.39 32.16 0.16
C LEU A 481 3.38 31.03 -0.07
N ASP A 482 2.64 31.06 -1.19
CA ASP A 482 1.72 30.00 -1.57
C ASP A 482 2.42 28.66 -1.73
N MET A 483 3.58 28.64 -2.40
CA MET A 483 4.35 27.42 -2.62
C MET A 483 4.94 26.87 -1.31
N GLU A 484 5.53 27.73 -0.47
CA GLU A 484 6.12 27.28 0.80
C GLU A 484 5.05 26.85 1.82
N CYS A 485 3.91 27.54 1.88
CA CYS A 485 2.79 27.13 2.73
C CYS A 485 2.16 25.83 2.23
N ALA A 486 2.00 25.65 0.91
CA ALA A 486 1.52 24.40 0.34
C ALA A 486 2.45 23.21 0.65
N GLU A 487 3.77 23.43 0.62
CA GLU A 487 4.77 22.38 0.94
C GLU A 487 4.67 21.91 2.40
N ILE A 488 4.22 22.77 3.32
CA ILE A 488 3.94 22.41 4.72
C ILE A 488 2.48 21.99 4.96
N GLY A 489 1.68 21.84 3.90
CA GLY A 489 0.26 21.49 4.00
C GLY A 489 -0.56 22.55 4.73
N ALA A 490 -0.25 23.82 4.54
CA ALA A 490 -1.00 24.95 5.08
C ALA A 490 -1.49 25.87 3.96
N ASP A 491 -2.63 26.53 4.18
CA ASP A 491 -3.11 27.55 3.26
C ASP A 491 -2.45 28.90 3.57
N ALA A 492 -1.83 29.53 2.57
CA ALA A 492 -1.04 30.74 2.77
C ALA A 492 -1.89 31.93 3.28
N GLU A 493 -3.11 32.07 2.78
CA GLU A 493 -4.03 33.14 3.19
C GLU A 493 -4.49 32.93 4.65
N GLU A 494 -4.85 31.71 5.03
CA GLU A 494 -5.19 31.41 6.43
C GLU A 494 -4.01 31.66 7.38
N VAL A 495 -2.79 31.28 6.97
CA VAL A 495 -1.56 31.56 7.72
C VAL A 495 -1.36 33.07 7.87
N PHE A 496 -1.55 33.84 6.80
CA PHE A 496 -1.43 35.30 6.83
C PHE A 496 -2.46 35.95 7.76
N GLU A 497 -3.74 35.59 7.63
CA GLU A 497 -4.80 36.11 8.49
C GLU A 497 -4.57 35.77 9.97
N ARG A 498 -4.18 34.52 10.25
CA ARG A 498 -3.89 34.07 11.61
C ARG A 498 -2.68 34.80 12.19
N ARG A 499 -1.63 35.01 11.38
CA ARG A 499 -0.45 35.79 11.75
C ARG A 499 -0.82 37.24 12.07
N LEU A 500 -1.64 37.87 11.24
CA LEU A 500 -2.12 39.24 11.46
C LEU A 500 -2.96 39.34 12.74
N TYR A 501 -3.88 38.39 12.96
CA TYR A 501 -4.69 38.31 14.16
C TYR A 501 -3.82 38.23 15.42
N TRP A 502 -2.87 37.30 15.46
CA TRP A 502 -1.98 37.16 16.61
C TRP A 502 -1.06 38.37 16.78
N HIS A 503 -0.52 38.92 15.69
CA HIS A 503 0.30 40.13 15.73
C HIS A 503 -0.43 41.30 16.41
N LYS A 504 -1.67 41.60 15.97
CA LYS A 504 -2.50 42.64 16.57
C LYS A 504 -2.76 42.37 18.06
N ARG A 505 -3.11 41.12 18.40
CA ARG A 505 -3.37 40.71 19.79
C ARG A 505 -2.14 40.85 20.69
N TYR A 506 -0.95 40.51 20.21
CA TYR A 506 0.30 40.71 20.95
C TYR A 506 0.55 42.20 21.22
N VAL A 507 0.44 43.03 20.18
CA VAL A 507 0.64 44.48 20.27
C VAL A 507 -0.38 45.13 21.22
N GLU A 508 -1.66 44.79 21.09
CA GLU A 508 -2.75 45.29 21.95
C GLU A 508 -2.58 44.86 23.41
N ALA A 509 -2.04 43.67 23.65
CA ALA A 509 -1.76 43.16 24.99
C ALA A 509 -0.40 43.64 25.56
N GLY A 510 0.34 44.50 24.84
CA GLY A 510 1.65 45.00 25.25
C GLY A 510 2.76 43.94 25.29
N MET A 511 2.55 42.80 24.63
CA MET A 511 3.53 41.71 24.54
C MET A 511 4.34 41.80 23.24
N PRO A 512 5.64 41.44 23.24
CA PRO A 512 6.44 41.43 22.03
C PRO A 512 5.89 40.42 21.02
N SER A 513 5.62 40.87 19.79
CA SER A 513 5.09 40.00 18.74
C SER A 513 6.21 39.14 18.13
N PRO A 514 6.04 37.80 18.03
CA PRO A 514 7.02 36.92 17.41
C PRO A 514 7.18 37.14 15.89
N PHE A 515 6.32 37.97 15.28
CA PHE A 515 6.28 38.21 13.85
C PHE A 515 7.00 39.49 13.40
N GLY A 516 7.45 40.31 14.34
CA GLY A 516 8.07 41.62 14.09
C GLY A 516 9.59 41.66 14.18
N GLN A 517 10.24 40.62 14.72
CA GLN A 517 11.70 40.49 14.72
C GLN A 517 12.17 39.88 13.40
N GLY A 518 13.12 40.55 12.74
CA GLY A 518 13.72 40.03 11.51
C GLY A 518 14.61 38.81 11.78
N PRO A 519 14.87 37.95 10.78
CA PRO A 519 15.70 36.75 10.93
C PRO A 519 17.17 36.99 11.38
N GLY A 520 17.58 38.23 11.63
CA GLY A 520 18.95 38.61 11.97
C GLY A 520 19.20 38.95 13.44
N ASP A 521 18.17 39.02 14.30
CA ASP A 521 18.33 39.44 15.71
C ASP A 521 18.42 38.28 16.72
N ALA A 522 18.26 37.03 16.27
CA ALA A 522 18.57 35.87 17.09
C ALA A 522 20.06 35.53 16.92
N LYS A 523 20.88 35.94 17.89
CA LYS A 523 22.25 35.41 18.02
C LYS A 523 22.18 33.89 18.09
N ASP A 524 22.94 33.23 17.21
CA ASP A 524 23.19 31.79 17.14
C ASP A 524 23.90 31.30 18.42
N ASP A 525 23.20 31.34 19.57
CA ASP A 525 23.71 30.93 20.87
C ASP A 525 22.95 29.72 21.41
N VAL A 526 22.65 28.69 20.59
CA VAL A 526 22.32 27.36 21.14
C VAL A 526 22.81 26.25 20.21
N ILE A 527 23.65 25.38 20.79
CA ILE A 527 24.28 24.14 20.28
C ILE A 527 25.69 24.37 19.68
N GLN A 528 26.69 24.28 20.56
CA GLN A 528 28.05 23.93 20.15
C GLN A 528 28.03 22.53 19.54
N ASP A 529 28.37 22.41 18.26
CA ASP A 529 28.72 21.14 17.64
C ASP A 529 29.85 20.49 18.47
N GLU A 530 29.55 19.40 19.17
CA GLU A 530 30.57 18.48 19.66
C GLU A 530 31.29 17.92 18.43
N LYS A 531 32.43 18.54 18.10
CA LYS A 531 33.38 17.98 17.15
C LYS A 531 33.81 16.61 17.65
N ALA A 532 33.30 15.57 17.01
CA ALA A 532 33.78 14.21 17.16
C ALA A 532 35.31 14.19 17.04
N SER A 533 35.97 13.79 18.12
CA SER A 533 37.41 13.63 18.17
C SER A 533 37.83 12.51 17.22
N LYS A 534 38.51 12.88 16.13
CA LYS A 534 39.26 11.92 15.32
C LYS A 534 40.43 11.43 16.17
N LYS A 535 40.29 10.28 16.83
CA LYS A 535 41.45 9.45 17.18
C LYS A 535 42.01 8.89 15.88
N LYS A 536 43.18 9.41 15.48
CA LYS A 536 44.12 8.67 14.64
C LYS A 536 44.63 7.50 15.47
N GLU A 537 44.39 6.27 15.02
CA GLU A 537 45.22 5.14 15.41
C GLU A 537 46.32 5.03 14.36
N ASP A 538 47.53 5.45 14.75
CA ASP A 538 48.78 5.00 14.17
C ASP A 538 49.23 3.77 14.99
N ALA A 539 49.20 2.57 14.39
CA ALA A 539 50.09 1.41 14.59
C ALA A 539 49.51 0.17 13.90
#